data_AF-A0A970PZR3-F1
#
_entry.id   AF-A0A970PZR3-F1
#
_cell.length_a   1.000
_cell.length_b   1.000
_cell.length_c   1.000
_cell.angle_alpha   90.00
_cell.angle_beta   90.00
_cell.angle_gamma   90.00
#
_symmetry.space_group_name_H-M   'P 1'
#
loop_
_entity.id
_entity.type
_entity.pdbx_description
1 polymer ?
#
loop_
_entity_poly.entity_id
_entity_poly.type
_entity_poly.pdbx_seq_one_letter_code
_entity_poly.pdbx_strand_id
1 'polypeptide(L)'
;MSVFEKAKELALEIKESQEYREVRRTGQDIQNNDEARQIVEDIQTAQSQIESAQNSGRPPSEEQIEEFNNISVKMQGNSLIQAYLKAQDDYSQLMQQINQSISDEVND
;
A
#
# COMPACT_ATOMS: atom_id res chain seq x y z
N MET A 1 2.10 -30.21 14.95
CA MET A 1 2.20 -28.98 14.15
C MET A 1 3.33 -28.13 14.69
N SER A 2 4.26 -27.73 13.82
CA SER A 2 5.32 -26.77 14.08
C SER A 2 4.77 -25.33 14.05
N VAL A 3 5.54 -24.38 14.61
CA VAL A 3 5.22 -22.95 14.53
C VAL A 3 5.07 -22.45 13.08
N PHE A 4 5.88 -23.00 12.16
CA PHE A 4 5.81 -22.63 10.74
C PHE A 4 4.56 -23.17 10.04
N GLU A 5 4.05 -24.32 10.44
CA GLU A 5 2.77 -24.85 9.93
C GLU A 5 1.62 -23.95 10.37
N LYS A 6 1.59 -23.57 11.66
CA LYS A 6 0.59 -22.63 12.19
C LYS A 6 0.64 -21.25 11.53
N ALA A 7 1.85 -20.74 11.26
CA ALA A 7 2.01 -19.47 10.54
C ALA A 7 1.44 -19.54 9.11
N LYS A 8 1.61 -20.67 8.41
CA LYS A 8 1.00 -20.88 7.08
C LYS A 8 -0.52 -20.97 7.15
N GLU A 9 -1.06 -21.68 8.14
CA GLU A 9 -2.51 -21.75 8.37
C GLU A 9 -3.09 -20.34 8.61
N LEU A 10 -2.46 -19.56 9.49
CA LEU A 10 -2.86 -18.16 9.73
C LEU A 10 -2.78 -17.32 8.45
N ALA A 11 -1.72 -17.47 7.65
CA ALA A 11 -1.60 -16.75 6.38
C ALA A 11 -2.70 -17.11 5.37
N LEU A 12 -3.17 -18.37 5.36
CA LEU A 12 -4.31 -18.78 4.53
C LEU A 12 -5.61 -18.14 5.02
N GLU A 13 -5.85 -18.11 6.33
CA GLU A 13 -7.02 -17.44 6.90
C GLU A 13 -7.01 -15.93 6.63
N ILE A 14 -5.85 -15.27 6.77
CA ILE A 14 -5.68 -13.85 6.41
C ILE A 14 -5.99 -13.63 4.93
N LYS A 15 -5.57 -14.53 4.04
CA LYS A 15 -5.86 -14.43 2.60
C LYS A 15 -7.36 -14.54 2.32
N GLU A 16 -8.09 -15.28 3.16
CA GLU A 16 -9.55 -15.39 3.13
C GLU A 16 -10.27 -14.35 4.00
N SER A 17 -9.57 -13.35 4.53
CA SER A 17 -10.18 -12.21 5.22
C SER A 17 -10.90 -11.29 4.24
N GLN A 18 -11.89 -10.55 4.73
CA GLN A 18 -12.59 -9.56 3.91
C GLN A 18 -11.64 -8.44 3.49
N GLU A 19 -10.76 -8.02 4.41
CA GLU A 19 -9.79 -6.95 4.25
C GLU A 19 -8.80 -7.28 3.13
N TYR A 20 -8.23 -8.49 3.12
CA TYR A 20 -7.34 -8.91 2.04
C TYR A 20 -8.06 -9.00 0.69
N ARG A 21 -9.27 -9.58 0.67
CA ARG A 21 -10.07 -9.66 -0.56
C ARG A 21 -10.40 -8.27 -1.12
N GLU A 22 -10.66 -7.30 -0.26
CA GLU A 22 -10.96 -5.93 -0.67
C GLU A 22 -9.74 -5.22 -1.27
N VAL A 23 -8.54 -5.41 -0.69
CA VAL A 23 -7.29 -4.93 -1.29
C VAL A 23 -7.08 -5.52 -2.69
N ARG A 24 -7.33 -6.83 -2.85
CA ARG A 24 -7.21 -7.50 -4.14
C ARG A 24 -8.21 -6.97 -5.17
N ARG A 25 -9.46 -6.77 -4.77
CA ARG A 25 -10.54 -6.27 -5.62
C ARG A 25 -10.24 -4.84 -6.09
N THR A 26 -9.97 -3.93 -5.15
CA THR A 26 -9.68 -2.52 -5.44
C THR A 26 -8.38 -2.35 -6.25
N GLY A 27 -7.38 -3.22 -6.03
CA GLY A 27 -6.16 -3.24 -6.85
C GLY A 27 -6.43 -3.66 -8.29
N GLN A 28 -7.34 -4.63 -8.53
CA GLN A 28 -7.78 -5.00 -9.87
C GLN A 28 -8.58 -3.87 -10.53
N ASP A 29 -9.42 -3.15 -9.78
CA ASP A 29 -10.16 -2.01 -10.30
C ASP A 29 -9.22 -0.92 -10.83
N ILE A 30 -8.11 -0.65 -10.13
CA ILE A 30 -7.05 0.25 -10.62
C ILE A 30 -6.42 -0.29 -11.91
N GLN A 31 -6.03 -1.57 -11.94
CA GLN A 31 -5.36 -2.16 -13.12
C GLN A 31 -6.24 -2.12 -14.38
N ASN A 32 -7.55 -2.27 -14.20
CA ASN A 32 -8.55 -2.25 -15.26
C ASN A 32 -8.96 -0.83 -15.69
N ASN A 33 -8.46 0.22 -15.04
CA ASN A 33 -8.77 1.61 -15.36
C ASN A 33 -7.49 2.34 -15.77
N ASP A 34 -7.40 2.72 -17.06
CA ASP A 34 -6.18 3.31 -17.61
C ASP A 34 -5.78 4.62 -16.93
N GLU A 35 -6.74 5.47 -16.53
CA GLU A 35 -6.47 6.73 -15.84
C GLU A 35 -5.89 6.48 -14.44
N ALA A 36 -6.53 5.61 -13.63
CA ALA A 36 -6.06 5.27 -12.30
C ALA A 36 -4.68 4.57 -12.36
N ARG A 37 -4.48 3.67 -13.32
CA ARG A 37 -3.18 3.02 -13.54
C ARG A 37 -2.10 4.05 -13.87
N GLN A 38 -2.37 4.98 -14.78
CA GLN A 38 -1.41 6.02 -15.14
C GLN A 38 -1.03 6.90 -13.94
N ILE A 39 -2.01 7.33 -13.14
CA ILE A 39 -1.75 8.13 -11.93
C ILE A 39 -0.83 7.37 -10.95
N VAL A 40 -1.04 6.06 -10.78
CA VAL A 40 -0.20 5.21 -9.92
C VAL A 40 1.22 5.06 -10.48
N GLU A 41 1.38 4.91 -11.80
CA GLU A 41 2.70 4.85 -12.44
C GLU A 41 3.45 6.19 -12.34
N ASP A 42 2.74 7.30 -12.55
CA ASP A 42 3.27 8.66 -12.47
C ASP A 42 3.79 8.95 -11.05
N ILE A 43 3.00 8.62 -10.01
CA ILE A 43 3.41 8.91 -8.63
C ILE A 43 4.61 8.05 -8.21
N GLN A 44 4.70 6.80 -8.65
CA GLN A 44 5.85 5.93 -8.38
C GLN A 44 7.12 6.47 -9.06
N THR A 45 6.98 6.96 -10.29
CA THR A 45 8.08 7.57 -11.04
C THR A 45 8.58 8.84 -10.34
N ALA A 46 7.67 9.74 -9.97
CA ALA A 46 8.01 10.97 -9.26
C ALA A 46 8.68 10.70 -7.90
N GLN A 47 8.18 9.73 -7.12
CA GLN A 47 8.80 9.31 -5.86
C GLN A 47 10.22 8.78 -6.08
N SER A 48 10.42 7.90 -7.07
CA SER A 48 11.74 7.33 -7.37
C SER A 48 12.77 8.41 -7.75
N GLN A 49 12.35 9.42 -8.50
CA GLN A 49 13.22 10.55 -8.85
C GLN A 49 13.63 11.37 -7.61
N ILE A 50 12.68 11.64 -6.71
CA ILE A 50 12.92 12.33 -5.44
C ILE A 50 13.88 11.52 -4.56
N GLU A 51 13.64 10.22 -4.39
CA GLU A 51 14.50 9.31 -3.62
C GLU A 51 15.92 9.24 -4.21
N SER A 52 16.04 9.18 -5.54
CA SER A 52 17.34 9.16 -6.22
C SER A 52 18.14 10.44 -5.98
N ALA A 53 17.48 11.61 -5.96
CA ALA A 53 18.15 12.88 -5.64
C ALA A 53 18.67 12.85 -4.20
N GLN A 54 17.82 12.48 -3.25
CA GLN A 54 18.15 12.40 -1.82
C GLN A 54 19.30 11.42 -1.55
N ASN A 55 19.24 10.22 -2.15
CA ASN A 55 20.29 9.20 -2.03
C ASN A 55 21.64 9.65 -2.62
N SER A 56 21.61 10.55 -3.59
CA SER A 56 22.82 11.17 -4.18
C SER A 56 23.36 12.33 -3.32
N GLY A 57 22.79 12.59 -2.14
CA GLY A 57 23.17 13.69 -1.26
C GLY A 57 22.74 15.07 -1.77
N ARG A 58 21.79 15.11 -2.72
CA ARG A 58 21.27 16.36 -3.29
C ARG A 58 19.79 16.53 -2.92
N PRO A 59 19.32 17.76 -2.67
CA PRO A 59 17.89 18.00 -2.55
C PRO A 59 17.20 17.75 -3.91
N PRO A 60 15.95 17.25 -3.93
CA PRO A 60 15.13 17.25 -5.13
C PRO A 60 14.95 18.67 -5.67
N SER A 61 14.78 18.82 -6.99
CA SER A 61 14.50 20.13 -7.59
C SER A 61 13.08 20.60 -7.30
N GLU A 62 12.82 21.90 -7.41
CA GLU A 62 11.47 22.46 -7.27
C GLU A 62 10.50 21.84 -8.28
N GLU A 63 10.95 21.61 -9.52
CA GLU A 63 10.16 20.95 -10.58
C GLU A 63 9.75 19.53 -10.18
N GLN A 64 10.66 18.74 -9.59
CA GLN A 64 10.36 17.39 -9.12
C GLN A 64 9.32 17.39 -7.98
N ILE A 65 9.43 18.36 -7.07
CA ILE A 65 8.46 18.52 -5.98
C ILE A 65 7.10 18.97 -6.52
N GLU A 66 7.07 19.90 -7.48
CA GLU A 66 5.84 20.37 -8.10
C GLU A 66 5.14 19.26 -8.89
N GLU A 67 5.89 18.48 -9.67
CA GLU A 67 5.38 17.31 -10.39
C GLU A 67 4.74 16.30 -9.41
N PHE A 68 5.46 15.93 -8.35
CA PHE A 68 4.96 15.04 -7.32
C PHE A 68 3.67 15.56 -6.66
N ASN A 69 3.61 16.85 -6.33
CA ASN A 69 2.43 17.49 -5.74
C ASN A 69 1.23 17.46 -6.70
N ASN A 70 1.45 17.77 -7.98
CA ASN A 70 0.40 17.75 -9.00
C ASN A 70 -0.19 16.34 -9.19
N ILE A 71 0.67 15.32 -9.23
CA ILE A 71 0.22 13.92 -9.32
C ILE A 71 -0.50 13.51 -8.04
N SER A 72 -0.02 13.94 -6.87
CA SER A 72 -0.66 13.68 -5.57
C SER A 72 -2.09 14.22 -5.52
N VAL A 73 -2.36 15.40 -6.08
CA VAL A 73 -3.72 15.95 -6.18
C VAL A 73 -4.61 15.07 -7.07
N LYS A 74 -4.12 14.60 -8.22
CA LYS A 74 -4.87 13.67 -9.08
C LYS A 74 -5.19 12.36 -8.36
N MET A 75 -4.22 11.83 -7.62
CA MET A 75 -4.38 10.62 -6.80
C MET A 75 -5.44 10.79 -5.71
N GLN A 76 -5.50 11.96 -5.07
CA GLN A 76 -6.54 12.30 -4.09
C GLN A 76 -7.93 12.42 -4.72
N GLY A 77 -8.02 12.90 -5.96
CA GLY A 77 -9.26 13.03 -6.71
C GLY A 77 -9.80 11.74 -7.33
N ASN A 78 -8.98 10.69 -7.48
CA ASN A 78 -9.38 9.46 -8.14
C ASN A 78 -10.02 8.47 -7.15
N SER A 79 -11.31 8.18 -7.31
CA SER A 79 -12.08 7.33 -6.39
C SER A 79 -11.60 5.88 -6.33
N LEU A 80 -11.04 5.33 -7.41
CA LEU A 80 -10.52 3.95 -7.42
C LEU A 80 -9.25 3.85 -6.57
N ILE A 81 -8.38 4.86 -6.67
CA ILE A 81 -7.18 4.94 -5.84
C ILE A 81 -7.56 5.17 -4.38
N GLN A 82 -8.51 6.06 -4.08
CA GLN A 82 -8.99 6.26 -2.71
C GLN A 82 -9.58 4.98 -2.10
N ALA A 83 -10.36 4.21 -2.88
CA ALA A 83 -10.88 2.93 -2.44
C ALA A 83 -9.76 1.91 -2.12
N TYR A 84 -8.73 1.84 -2.96
CA TYR A 84 -7.57 0.98 -2.71
C TYR A 84 -6.77 1.40 -1.47
N LEU A 85 -6.51 2.70 -1.30
CA LEU A 85 -5.79 3.22 -0.13
C LEU A 85 -6.55 2.92 1.16
N LYS A 86 -7.88 3.07 1.15
CA LYS A 86 -8.72 2.68 2.28
C LYS A 86 -8.63 1.18 2.56
N ALA A 87 -8.75 0.34 1.53
CA ALA A 87 -8.65 -1.11 1.70
C ALA A 87 -7.27 -1.53 2.25
N GLN A 88 -6.20 -0.86 1.83
CA GLN A 88 -4.86 -1.08 2.38
C GLN A 88 -4.76 -0.69 3.86
N ASP A 89 -5.33 0.45 4.26
CA ASP A 89 -5.34 0.87 5.66
C ASP A 89 -6.11 -0.14 6.53
N ASP A 90 -7.31 -0.55 6.11
CA ASP A 90 -8.12 -1.54 6.82
C ASP A 90 -7.36 -2.89 6.96
N TYR A 91 -6.68 -3.34 5.91
CA TYR A 91 -5.83 -4.55 5.96
C TYR A 91 -4.61 -4.38 6.87
N SER A 92 -3.98 -3.20 6.86
CA SER A 92 -2.85 -2.89 7.75
C SER A 92 -3.28 -2.96 9.22
N GLN A 93 -4.45 -2.41 9.56
CA GLN A 93 -5.03 -2.48 10.90
C GLN A 93 -5.31 -3.93 11.33
N LEU A 94 -5.84 -4.77 10.45
CA LEU A 94 -6.01 -6.20 10.72
C LEU A 94 -4.66 -6.86 11.05
N MET A 95 -3.64 -6.63 10.22
CA MET A 95 -2.31 -7.21 10.44
C MET A 95 -1.66 -6.73 11.73
N GLN A 96 -1.86 -5.45 12.08
CA GLN A 96 -1.37 -4.89 13.34
C GLN A 96 -2.03 -5.58 14.53
N GLN A 97 -3.34 -5.78 14.52
CA GLN A 97 -4.06 -6.48 15.57
C GLN A 97 -3.58 -7.94 15.72
N ILE A 98 -3.39 -8.64 14.61
CA ILE A 98 -2.86 -10.01 14.62
C ILE A 98 -1.47 -10.06 15.24
N ASN A 99 -0.57 -9.18 14.82
CA ASN A 99 0.79 -9.12 15.35
C ASN A 99 0.80 -8.77 16.84
N GLN A 100 -0.10 -7.89 17.28
CA GLN A 100 -0.26 -7.54 18.68
C GLN A 100 -0.72 -8.75 19.49
N SER A 101 -1.76 -9.47 19.05
CA SER A 101 -2.24 -10.67 19.74
C SER A 101 -1.17 -11.76 19.87
N ILE A 102 -0.35 -11.95 18.83
CA ILE A 102 0.79 -12.89 18.90
C ILE A 102 1.83 -12.38 19.91
N SER A 103 2.12 -11.09 19.91
CA SER A 103 3.13 -10.50 20.79
C SER A 103 2.71 -10.54 22.25
N ASP A 104 1.42 -10.30 22.54
CA ASP A 104 0.88 -10.36 23.90
C ASP A 104 1.03 -11.77 24.47
N GLU A 105 0.56 -12.80 23.75
CA GLU A 105 0.66 -14.21 24.18
C GLU A 105 2.09 -14.75 24.29
N VAL A 106 3.05 -14.17 23.56
CA VAL A 106 4.47 -14.56 23.67
C VAL A 106 5.13 -13.92 24.91
N ASN A 107 4.66 -12.76 25.35
CA ASN A 107 5.24 -12.02 26.47
C ASN A 107 4.55 -12.29 27.81
N ASP A 108 3.38 -12.92 27.81
CA ASP A 108 2.67 -13.45 28.99
C ASP A 108 3.35 -14.70 29.59
#